data_AF-A0A2V7S0B8-F1
#
_entry.id   AF-A0A2V7S0B8-F1
#
_cell.length_a   1.000
_cell.length_b   1.000
_cell.length_c   1.000
_cell.angle_alpha   90.00
_cell.angle_beta   90.00
_cell.angle_gamma   90.00
#
_symmetry.space_group_name_H-M   'P 1'
#
loop_
_entity.id
_entity.type
_entity.pdbx_description
1 polymer ?
#
loop_
_entity_poly.entity_id
_entity_poly.type
_entity_poly.pdbx_seq_one_letter_code
_entity_poly.pdbx_strand_id
1 'polypeptide(L)'
;LAASTKQCTIAMWHEPLFSSGPKGGTPGPLALFQALYAYGAEIVMSGHEHNYQRFAPQRPDGIADPAFGIREFIVGTGGESHDGVHSLATTEAQGSGFYGVLKLTLQPGGYTWQFIPQAGKSFTDQGSGTCHAAPPPRANPAGPYTGDGSVQFDGSASSSPQGNMPLTYSWDFGDGTTGSGATPVHTYDAYNAYTVSLVVTDSKGNQSPPATATATSGNQPPAVNAGHDWIIPPGGTVNLSATFTDNSLDNPWNYTITWGDGSPADNGTTSASPITFSHAYQGQGQYPLQVSVTDIHGLTGSATATVNVSDPTAAQVMVGAGDIARCDRPSDSVTARIIDTIPGTVFTLGNATMGTSSSPPDFIGCYDQSPHWGRFKARTRPAPGNAEAWSPGLSTYYRYWGAAAGDSGKGYYSYDLGAWHIVVLNSTGADGVGIGAGSPQETWLKTDLANSTKLCTLAIWNIPRYNSAAGTPPVYDPVKPFWNDLYAAGAEIVLNAFDEVYERFTPQTPDGVADPDHGIRQFTVGTGGMGTNTVFARQANSEVFSSQGYGVIKLTLLETGYTWQFIPAGSNTFTDSGTGSCH
;
A
#
# COMPACT_ATOMS: atom_id res chain seq x y z
N LEU A 1 40.53 18.98 8.11
CA LEU A 1 41.10 17.65 7.79
C LEU A 1 41.33 17.48 6.30
N ALA A 2 40.30 17.62 5.45
CA ALA A 2 40.42 17.50 3.98
C ALA A 2 41.49 18.37 3.28
N ALA A 3 41.84 19.54 3.83
CA ALA A 3 42.88 20.41 3.27
C ALA A 3 44.32 20.02 3.65
N SER A 4 44.48 19.09 4.60
CA SER A 4 45.80 18.64 5.04
C SER A 4 46.41 17.70 4.02
N THR A 5 47.68 17.94 3.66
CA THR A 5 48.49 17.03 2.84
C THR A 5 49.40 16.13 3.68
N LYS A 6 49.25 16.17 5.01
CA LYS A 6 50.10 15.42 5.95
C LYS A 6 49.51 14.04 6.18
N GLN A 7 50.39 13.03 6.21
CA GLN A 7 50.03 11.64 6.46
C GLN A 7 49.60 11.38 7.91
N CYS A 8 50.16 12.11 8.87
CA CYS A 8 49.89 11.92 10.29
C CYS A 8 49.07 13.09 10.84
N THR A 9 48.02 12.78 11.60
CA THR A 9 47.19 13.79 12.29
C THR A 9 47.11 13.48 13.78
N ILE A 10 47.28 14.51 14.59
CA ILE A 10 47.09 14.48 16.05
C ILE A 10 46.06 15.54 16.41
N ALA A 11 45.13 15.20 17.29
CA ALA A 11 44.17 16.13 17.87
C ALA A 11 44.33 16.18 19.39
N MET A 12 44.00 17.33 19.97
CA MET A 12 44.10 17.57 21.41
C MET A 12 42.88 18.36 21.88
N TRP A 13 42.26 17.94 22.98
CA TRP A 13 41.18 18.65 23.64
C TRP A 13 41.11 18.26 25.13
N HIS A 14 40.18 18.82 25.90
CA HIS A 14 40.16 18.58 27.34
C HIS A 14 39.49 17.25 27.75
N GLU A 15 38.22 17.05 27.38
CA GLU A 15 37.40 15.90 27.81
C GLU A 15 37.55 14.68 26.87
N PRO A 16 37.90 13.49 27.37
CA PRO A 16 38.05 12.28 26.56
C PRO A 16 36.71 11.72 26.06
N LEU A 17 36.73 11.04 24.91
CA LEU A 17 35.57 10.25 24.47
C LEU A 17 35.50 8.94 25.27
N PHE A 18 36.66 8.30 25.50
CA PHE A 18 36.77 7.09 26.28
C PHE A 18 37.67 7.33 27.49
N SER A 19 37.17 7.01 28.69
CA SER A 19 37.96 7.09 29.92
C SER A 19 37.62 5.93 30.85
N SER A 20 38.65 5.40 31.48
CA SER A 20 38.62 4.41 32.54
C SER A 20 38.77 5.01 33.94
N GLY A 21 38.69 6.34 34.05
CA GLY A 21 38.67 7.09 35.30
C GLY A 21 37.26 7.29 35.87
N PRO A 22 37.14 7.87 37.07
CA PRO A 22 35.87 8.09 37.75
C PRO A 22 34.99 9.16 37.09
N LYS A 23 35.56 10.08 36.29
CA LYS A 23 34.79 11.11 35.57
C LYS A 23 34.16 10.55 34.30
N GLY A 24 34.73 9.47 33.76
CA GLY A 24 34.21 8.73 32.62
C GLY A 24 34.43 9.45 31.28
N GLY A 25 34.16 8.75 30.19
CA GLY A 25 34.16 9.34 28.86
C GLY A 25 32.92 10.22 28.65
N THR A 26 33.04 11.31 27.89
CA THR A 26 31.90 12.18 27.57
C THR A 26 31.49 12.03 26.10
N PRO A 27 30.19 12.11 25.75
CA PRO A 27 29.75 11.99 24.37
C PRO A 27 30.04 13.24 23.52
N GLY A 28 30.41 14.36 24.16
CA GLY A 28 30.62 15.66 23.50
C GLY A 28 31.61 15.60 22.32
N PRO A 29 32.78 14.94 22.45
CA PRO A 29 33.74 14.81 21.36
C PRO A 29 33.39 13.77 20.28
N LEU A 30 32.26 13.03 20.37
CA LEU A 30 31.96 11.91 19.46
C LEU A 30 32.02 12.33 17.99
N ALA A 31 31.39 13.46 17.63
CA ALA A 31 31.39 13.95 16.25
C ALA A 31 32.80 14.34 15.76
N LEU A 32 33.66 14.87 16.66
CA LEU A 32 35.05 15.19 16.35
C LEU A 32 35.87 13.92 16.14
N PHE A 33 35.67 12.92 17.00
CA PHE A 33 36.34 11.63 16.91
C PHE A 33 35.93 10.88 15.64
N GLN A 34 34.65 10.93 15.25
CA GLN A 34 34.16 10.39 13.97
C GLN A 34 34.83 11.05 12.77
N ALA A 35 34.91 12.39 12.76
CA ALA A 35 35.59 13.11 11.69
C ALA A 35 37.09 12.78 11.63
N LEU A 36 37.76 12.65 12.78
CA LEU A 36 39.17 12.28 12.83
C LEU A 36 39.41 10.84 12.33
N TYR A 37 38.55 9.90 12.72
CA TYR A 37 38.65 8.50 12.28
C TYR A 37 38.43 8.40 10.77
N ALA A 38 37.41 9.09 10.25
CA ALA A 38 37.14 9.14 8.82
C ALA A 38 38.32 9.68 8.01
N TYR A 39 39.10 10.62 8.55
CA TYR A 39 40.24 11.22 7.85
C TYR A 39 41.61 10.61 8.22
N GLY A 40 41.64 9.48 8.94
CA GLY A 40 42.88 8.78 9.26
C GLY A 40 43.74 9.50 10.29
N ALA A 41 43.15 9.96 11.40
CA ALA A 41 43.93 10.50 12.51
C ALA A 41 44.54 9.42 13.38
N GLU A 42 45.73 9.69 13.92
CA GLU A 42 46.53 8.71 14.65
C GLU A 42 46.30 8.76 16.15
N ILE A 43 46.24 9.98 16.68
CA ILE A 43 46.26 10.23 18.11
C ILE A 43 45.21 11.28 18.50
N VAL A 44 44.49 10.99 19.56
CA VAL A 44 43.76 11.98 20.36
C VAL A 44 44.40 12.06 21.73
N MET A 45 44.67 13.28 22.20
CA MET A 45 45.17 13.53 23.56
C MET A 45 44.18 14.35 24.37
N SER A 46 44.00 13.95 25.63
CA SER A 46 43.16 14.63 26.60
C SER A 46 43.78 14.64 28.00
N GLY A 47 43.16 15.36 28.93
CA GLY A 47 43.71 15.56 30.29
C GLY A 47 42.68 15.76 31.38
N HIS A 48 41.41 15.40 31.13
CA HIS A 48 40.32 15.59 32.09
C HIS A 48 40.45 14.71 33.34
N GLU A 49 40.91 13.47 33.18
CA GLU A 49 41.17 12.55 34.29
C GLU A 49 42.57 12.76 34.82
N HIS A 50 42.74 12.78 36.14
CA HIS A 50 44.03 13.03 36.77
C HIS A 50 44.85 11.74 36.94
N ASN A 51 44.96 10.99 35.85
CA ASN A 51 45.67 9.72 35.75
C ASN A 51 46.29 9.58 34.34
N TYR A 52 47.01 8.48 34.10
CA TYR A 52 47.51 8.12 32.79
C TYR A 52 46.68 6.97 32.22
N GLN A 53 46.25 7.09 30.96
CA GLN A 53 45.57 6.03 30.23
C GLN A 53 46.00 6.03 28.77
N ARG A 54 46.13 4.84 28.19
CA ARG A 54 46.36 4.61 26.76
C ARG A 54 45.44 3.48 26.29
N PHE A 55 44.69 3.76 25.25
CA PHE A 55 43.80 2.81 24.61
C PHE A 55 44.43 2.20 23.36
N ALA A 56 43.97 1.01 22.97
CA ALA A 56 44.20 0.44 21.66
C ALA A 56 43.68 1.38 20.57
N PRO A 57 44.23 1.33 19.35
CA PRO A 57 43.62 1.99 18.19
C PRO A 57 42.16 1.55 18.09
N GLN A 58 41.24 2.50 18.10
CA GLN A 58 39.81 2.22 18.22
C GLN A 58 38.95 3.13 17.35
N ARG A 59 37.77 2.61 17.02
CA ARG A 59 36.71 3.32 16.31
C ARG A 59 35.97 4.28 17.25
N PRO A 60 35.15 5.20 16.71
CA PRO A 60 34.31 6.09 17.52
C PRO A 60 33.28 5.39 18.42
N ASP A 61 33.03 4.09 18.21
CA ASP A 61 32.15 3.27 19.05
C ASP A 61 32.91 2.45 20.11
N GLY A 62 34.23 2.65 20.25
CA GLY A 62 35.05 2.04 21.29
C GLY A 62 35.48 0.61 20.97
N ILE A 63 35.27 0.14 19.74
CA ILE A 63 35.75 -1.17 19.29
C ILE A 63 37.17 -1.03 18.71
N ALA A 64 38.06 -1.95 19.09
CA ALA A 64 39.43 -1.99 18.59
C ALA A 64 39.45 -2.11 17.05
N ASP A 65 40.26 -1.26 16.42
CA ASP A 65 40.53 -1.24 15.00
C ASP A 65 42.03 -1.01 14.80
N PRO A 66 42.84 -2.09 14.76
CA PRO A 66 44.29 -1.97 14.64
C PRO A 66 44.76 -1.41 13.29
N ALA A 67 43.88 -1.33 12.28
CA ALA A 67 44.23 -0.87 10.94
C ALA A 67 43.97 0.62 10.74
N PHE A 68 42.86 1.14 11.27
CA PHE A 68 42.41 2.52 11.02
C PHE A 68 41.96 3.27 12.28
N GLY A 69 42.06 2.66 13.45
CA GLY A 69 41.61 3.24 14.71
C GLY A 69 42.51 4.36 15.23
N ILE A 70 41.89 5.31 15.94
CA ILE A 70 42.63 6.37 16.64
C ILE A 70 43.12 5.82 17.98
N ARG A 71 44.37 6.11 18.34
CA ARG A 71 44.89 5.88 19.69
C ARG A 71 44.58 7.07 20.60
N GLU A 72 43.79 6.85 21.64
CA GLU A 72 43.51 7.88 22.66
C GLU A 72 44.50 7.76 23.83
N PHE A 73 45.05 8.90 24.23
CA PHE A 73 45.84 9.07 25.45
C PHE A 73 45.15 10.06 26.38
N ILE A 74 45.04 9.68 27.66
CA ILE A 74 44.69 10.60 28.73
C ILE A 74 45.93 10.83 29.59
N VAL A 75 46.34 12.09 29.70
CA VAL A 75 47.58 12.49 30.38
C VAL A 75 47.29 13.63 31.36
N GLY A 76 46.47 13.39 32.38
CA GLY A 76 46.23 14.34 33.48
C GLY A 76 47.22 14.19 34.63
N THR A 77 48.47 13.87 34.34
CA THR A 77 49.53 13.61 35.34
C THR A 77 50.35 14.85 35.70
N GLY A 78 49.79 16.05 35.46
CA GLY A 78 50.52 17.33 35.47
C GLY A 78 50.73 17.99 36.84
N GLY A 79 50.16 17.47 37.93
CA GLY A 79 50.39 18.00 39.29
C GLY A 79 49.18 18.11 40.22
N GLU A 80 47.97 17.74 39.77
CA GLU A 80 46.72 17.78 40.56
C GLU A 80 46.45 16.43 41.26
N SER A 81 45.52 16.41 42.22
CA SER A 81 45.05 15.19 42.91
C SER A 81 44.73 14.03 41.98
N HIS A 82 45.14 12.80 42.34
CA HIS A 82 45.03 11.63 41.46
C HIS A 82 43.67 10.95 41.51
N ASP A 83 43.17 10.59 40.33
CA ASP A 83 41.97 9.79 40.16
C ASP A 83 42.28 8.29 40.12
N GLY A 84 41.33 7.45 40.55
CA GLY A 84 41.38 6.00 40.38
C GLY A 84 41.29 5.59 38.90
N VAL A 85 41.61 4.33 38.59
CA VAL A 85 41.45 3.74 37.26
C VAL A 85 40.83 2.35 37.35
N HIS A 86 39.97 2.00 36.40
CA HIS A 86 39.51 0.64 36.10
C HIS A 86 39.84 0.33 34.63
N SER A 87 39.50 -0.82 34.07
CA SER A 87 39.82 -1.12 32.65
C SER A 87 38.57 -1.09 31.77
N LEU A 88 38.68 -0.47 30.59
CA LEU A 88 37.77 -0.69 29.48
C LEU A 88 38.31 -1.78 28.55
N ALA A 89 37.47 -2.29 27.65
CA ALA A 89 37.84 -3.38 26.72
C ALA A 89 39.08 -3.06 25.86
N THR A 90 39.31 -1.79 25.53
CA THR A 90 40.43 -1.32 24.72
C THR A 90 41.57 -0.72 25.53
N THR A 91 41.54 -0.73 26.87
CA THR A 91 42.64 -0.19 27.69
C THR A 91 43.91 -1.04 27.53
N GLU A 92 45.00 -0.44 27.05
CA GLU A 92 46.30 -1.11 26.88
C GLU A 92 47.30 -0.77 27.99
N ALA A 93 47.27 0.46 28.50
CA ALA A 93 48.08 0.85 29.66
C ALA A 93 47.36 1.91 30.49
N GLN A 94 47.52 1.85 31.80
CA GLN A 94 46.98 2.86 32.71
C GLN A 94 47.70 2.88 34.06
N GLY A 95 47.61 3.99 34.76
CA GLY A 95 48.11 4.10 36.12
C GLY A 95 47.80 5.44 36.79
N SER A 96 47.86 5.46 38.11
CA SER A 96 47.68 6.65 38.95
C SER A 96 48.66 6.65 40.13
N GLY A 97 48.67 7.72 40.94
CA GLY A 97 49.58 7.83 42.10
C GLY A 97 50.99 8.32 41.77
N PHE A 98 51.17 8.87 40.57
CA PHE A 98 52.42 9.45 40.08
C PHE A 98 52.14 10.67 39.18
N TYR A 99 53.04 11.65 39.24
CA TYR A 99 53.13 12.70 38.22
C TYR A 99 54.09 12.27 37.11
N GLY A 100 53.99 12.92 35.96
CA GLY A 100 54.86 12.67 34.82
C GLY A 100 54.37 13.36 33.56
N VAL A 101 55.13 13.20 32.49
CA VAL A 101 54.84 13.81 31.18
C VAL A 101 54.90 12.77 30.07
N LEU A 102 54.01 12.89 29.08
CA LEU A 102 54.08 12.09 27.86
C LEU A 102 55.02 12.77 26.85
N LYS A 103 56.11 12.10 26.49
CA LYS A 103 56.98 12.50 25.39
C LYS A 103 56.51 11.81 24.11
N LEU A 104 56.09 12.60 23.13
CA LEU A 104 55.84 12.14 21.76
C LEU A 104 56.99 12.55 20.84
N THR A 105 57.54 11.59 20.09
CA THR A 105 58.50 11.84 19.00
C THR A 105 57.78 11.61 17.68
N LEU A 106 57.57 12.66 16.90
CA LEU A 106 56.84 12.60 15.63
C LEU A 106 57.82 12.38 14.47
N GLN A 107 57.49 11.44 13.59
CA GLN A 107 58.32 11.02 12.46
C GLN A 107 57.51 11.08 11.15
N PRO A 108 58.16 11.22 9.98
CA PRO A 108 57.48 11.10 8.68
C PRO A 108 56.90 9.68 8.53
N GLY A 109 55.62 9.51 8.82
CA GLY A 109 54.91 8.22 8.74
C GLY A 109 54.76 7.46 10.06
N GLY A 110 55.08 8.06 11.21
CA GLY A 110 54.85 7.40 12.49
C GLY A 110 55.14 8.27 13.71
N TYR A 111 55.05 7.66 14.89
CA TYR A 111 55.33 8.29 16.16
C TYR A 111 55.86 7.26 17.18
N THR A 112 56.65 7.73 18.14
CA THR A 112 56.93 6.99 19.36
C THR A 112 56.42 7.75 20.57
N TRP A 113 56.01 7.02 21.60
CA TRP A 113 55.63 7.60 22.89
C TRP A 113 56.47 7.02 24.01
N GLN A 114 56.71 7.84 25.02
CA GLN A 114 57.30 7.44 26.28
C GLN A 114 56.68 8.28 27.39
N PHE A 115 56.05 7.63 28.36
CA PHE A 115 55.69 8.27 29.62
C PHE A 115 56.93 8.39 30.50
N ILE A 116 57.28 9.62 30.89
CA ILE A 116 58.40 9.93 31.75
C ILE A 116 57.83 10.27 33.14
N PRO A 117 57.91 9.35 34.12
CA PRO A 117 57.41 9.61 35.46
C PRO A 117 58.29 10.63 36.18
N GLN A 118 57.73 11.30 37.19
CA GLN A 118 58.51 12.07 38.14
C GLN A 118 59.57 11.18 38.82
N ALA A 119 60.68 11.79 39.25
CA ALA A 119 61.77 11.07 39.89
C ALA A 119 61.28 10.20 41.07
N GLY A 120 61.75 8.95 41.12
CA GLY A 120 61.42 8.01 42.19
C GLY A 120 60.11 7.22 42.01
N LYS A 121 59.38 7.39 40.90
CA LYS A 121 58.22 6.56 40.55
C LYS A 121 58.59 5.51 39.48
N SER A 122 57.92 4.35 39.52
CA SER A 122 58.25 3.17 38.72
C SER A 122 57.34 2.92 37.52
N PHE A 123 56.23 3.65 37.38
CA PHE A 123 55.33 3.48 36.24
C PHE A 123 56.01 3.94 34.95
N THR A 124 55.98 3.09 33.93
CA THR A 124 56.51 3.38 32.60
C THR A 124 55.54 2.85 31.56
N ASP A 125 55.40 3.58 30.46
CA ASP A 125 54.69 3.13 29.27
C ASP A 125 55.41 3.71 28.06
N GLN A 126 55.68 2.89 27.06
CA GLN A 126 56.37 3.32 25.85
C GLN A 126 55.99 2.44 24.67
N GLY A 127 56.09 2.99 23.48
CA GLY A 127 55.83 2.25 22.25
C GLY A 127 55.91 3.12 21.02
N SER A 128 55.39 2.59 19.91
CA SER A 128 55.38 3.25 18.61
C SER A 128 54.10 2.96 17.84
N GLY A 129 53.72 3.88 16.95
CA GLY A 129 52.66 3.71 15.96
C GLY A 129 53.10 4.21 14.59
N THR A 130 52.47 3.69 13.54
CA THR A 130 52.68 4.09 12.15
C THR A 130 51.44 4.80 11.64
N CYS A 131 51.63 5.85 10.83
CA CYS A 131 50.49 6.59 10.32
C CYS A 131 49.75 5.83 9.23
N HIS A 132 48.43 5.76 9.33
CA HIS A 132 47.56 5.03 8.43
C HIS A 132 46.81 5.97 7.48
N ALA A 133 46.35 5.41 6.36
CA ALA A 133 45.44 6.13 5.48
C ALA A 133 44.04 6.23 6.11
N ALA A 134 43.19 7.08 5.55
CA ALA A 134 41.77 7.07 5.85
C ALA A 134 41.16 5.67 5.55
N PRO A 135 40.19 5.20 6.36
CA PRO A 135 39.55 3.92 6.11
C PRO A 135 38.86 3.92 4.73
N PRO A 136 38.94 2.82 3.96
CA PRO A 136 38.28 2.73 2.66
C PRO A 136 36.74 2.78 2.81
N PRO A 137 35.99 3.00 1.72
CA PRO A 137 34.55 2.81 1.74
C PRO A 137 34.20 1.35 2.11
N ARG A 138 32.97 1.16 2.56
CA ARG A 138 32.43 -0.14 2.97
C ARG A 138 31.35 -0.57 1.97
N ALA A 139 31.63 -1.63 1.21
CA ALA A 139 30.63 -2.30 0.39
C ALA A 139 29.65 -3.08 1.28
N ASN A 140 28.37 -2.97 0.96
CA ASN A 140 27.32 -3.80 1.53
C ASN A 140 26.50 -4.40 0.38
N PRO A 141 26.72 -5.67 0.02
CA PRO A 141 26.00 -6.34 -1.05
C PRO A 141 24.60 -6.82 -0.63
N ALA A 142 24.15 -6.56 0.61
CA ALA A 142 22.94 -7.08 1.23
C ALA A 142 22.80 -8.62 1.08
N GLY A 143 21.61 -9.12 0.74
CA GLY A 143 21.31 -10.55 0.63
C GLY A 143 21.09 -11.26 1.98
N PRO A 144 20.89 -12.60 1.97
CA PRO A 144 20.92 -13.50 0.81
C PRO A 144 19.80 -13.25 -0.20
N TYR A 145 20.00 -13.66 -1.46
CA TYR A 145 19.06 -13.47 -2.56
C TYR A 145 18.53 -14.81 -3.09
N THR A 146 17.31 -14.78 -3.62
CA THR A 146 16.69 -15.90 -4.34
C THR A 146 15.95 -15.37 -5.55
N GLY A 147 16.02 -16.07 -6.69
CA GLY A 147 15.29 -15.69 -7.90
C GLY A 147 15.09 -16.88 -8.83
N ASP A 148 14.12 -16.74 -9.70
CA ASP A 148 13.84 -17.72 -10.75
C ASP A 148 14.61 -17.32 -12.01
N GLY A 149 15.86 -17.79 -12.12
CA GLY A 149 16.82 -17.42 -13.16
C GLY A 149 17.31 -15.96 -13.10
N SER A 150 16.47 -15.00 -12.73
CA SER A 150 16.81 -13.58 -12.62
C SER A 150 16.78 -13.10 -11.17
N VAL A 151 17.85 -12.43 -10.73
CA VAL A 151 18.03 -11.95 -9.35
C VAL A 151 18.27 -10.44 -9.37
N GLN A 152 17.53 -9.70 -8.54
CA GLN A 152 17.74 -8.28 -8.30
C GLN A 152 18.62 -8.08 -7.07
N PHE A 153 19.73 -7.35 -7.24
CA PHE A 153 20.69 -7.06 -6.18
C PHE A 153 20.50 -5.64 -5.64
N ASP A 154 20.94 -5.40 -4.41
CA ASP A 154 20.95 -4.09 -3.78
C ASP A 154 22.24 -3.83 -3.00
N GLY A 155 23.03 -2.87 -3.50
CA GLY A 155 24.25 -2.38 -2.88
C GLY A 155 24.08 -1.02 -2.19
N SER A 156 22.87 -0.45 -2.17
CA SER A 156 22.61 0.94 -1.78
C SER A 156 23.01 1.28 -0.35
N ALA A 157 23.06 0.28 0.54
CA ALA A 157 23.52 0.42 1.92
C ALA A 157 25.06 0.55 2.06
N SER A 158 25.80 0.57 0.95
CA SER A 158 27.24 0.85 0.95
C SER A 158 27.53 2.30 1.35
N SER A 159 28.68 2.54 1.98
CA SER A 159 28.99 3.86 2.56
C SER A 159 30.47 4.26 2.44
N SER A 160 30.75 5.57 2.46
CA SER A 160 32.09 6.13 2.66
C SER A 160 32.14 6.83 4.03
N PRO A 161 33.04 6.44 4.95
CA PRO A 161 33.20 7.13 6.23
C PRO A 161 33.50 8.64 6.09
N GLN A 162 34.09 9.05 4.96
CA GLN A 162 34.43 10.45 4.66
C GLN A 162 33.27 11.23 4.04
N GLY A 163 32.19 10.56 3.66
CA GLY A 163 31.11 11.16 2.87
C GLY A 163 31.49 11.42 1.41
N ASN A 164 32.50 10.72 0.87
CA ASN A 164 32.97 10.87 -0.50
C ASN A 164 31.98 10.25 -1.50
N MET A 165 30.87 10.94 -1.73
CA MET A 165 29.79 10.53 -2.63
C MET A 165 29.91 11.20 -4.02
N PRO A 166 29.25 10.66 -5.06
CA PRO A 166 28.56 9.35 -5.09
C PRO A 166 29.55 8.17 -5.11
N LEU A 167 29.12 7.01 -4.61
CA LEU A 167 29.84 5.75 -4.79
C LEU A 167 29.57 5.19 -6.20
N THR A 168 30.56 4.49 -6.74
CA THR A 168 30.41 3.60 -7.91
C THR A 168 30.47 2.15 -7.47
N TYR A 169 29.77 1.27 -8.18
CA TYR A 169 29.52 -0.12 -7.77
C TYR A 169 30.02 -1.07 -8.86
N SER A 170 30.80 -2.07 -8.47
CA SER A 170 31.30 -3.15 -9.33
C SER A 170 30.91 -4.49 -8.73
N TRP A 171 30.09 -5.24 -9.46
CA TRP A 171 29.59 -6.55 -9.06
C TRP A 171 30.28 -7.66 -9.84
N ASP A 172 30.59 -8.76 -9.16
CA ASP A 172 30.91 -10.07 -9.72
C ASP A 172 29.79 -11.03 -9.28
N PHE A 173 29.04 -11.57 -10.24
CA PHE A 173 27.86 -12.40 -9.95
C PHE A 173 28.20 -13.86 -9.63
N GLY A 174 29.49 -14.23 -9.66
CA GLY A 174 29.96 -15.57 -9.30
C GLY A 174 29.81 -16.62 -10.41
N ASP A 175 29.33 -16.24 -11.59
CA ASP A 175 29.20 -17.09 -12.79
C ASP A 175 30.17 -16.70 -13.92
N GLY A 176 31.12 -15.80 -13.63
CA GLY A 176 32.09 -15.26 -14.59
C GLY A 176 31.62 -13.97 -15.29
N THR A 177 30.42 -13.48 -14.99
CA THR A 177 29.91 -12.20 -15.48
C THR A 177 29.98 -11.10 -14.41
N THR A 178 29.90 -9.85 -14.84
CA THR A 178 30.02 -8.67 -13.96
C THR A 178 28.92 -7.66 -14.22
N GLY A 179 28.67 -6.80 -13.23
CA GLY A 179 27.63 -5.77 -13.28
C GLY A 179 28.06 -4.45 -12.66
N SER A 180 27.26 -3.40 -12.86
CA SER A 180 27.49 -2.08 -12.27
C SER A 180 26.17 -1.42 -11.84
N GLY A 181 26.28 -0.40 -11.00
CA GLY A 181 25.13 0.30 -10.42
C GLY A 181 24.74 -0.23 -9.04
N ALA A 182 23.95 0.56 -8.31
CA ALA A 182 23.55 0.22 -6.95
C ALA A 182 22.57 -0.96 -6.92
N THR A 183 21.68 -1.06 -7.90
CA THR A 183 20.61 -2.08 -7.95
C THR A 183 20.57 -2.80 -9.31
N PRO A 184 21.61 -3.58 -9.68
CA PRO A 184 21.59 -4.31 -10.94
C PRO A 184 20.64 -5.51 -10.86
N VAL A 185 20.15 -5.93 -12.02
CA VAL A 185 19.46 -7.21 -12.21
C VAL A 185 20.38 -8.09 -13.03
N HIS A 186 20.54 -9.35 -12.61
CA HIS A 186 21.35 -10.34 -13.32
C HIS A 186 20.55 -11.61 -13.57
N THR A 187 20.75 -12.20 -14.75
CA THR A 187 20.11 -13.46 -15.13
C THR A 187 21.18 -14.55 -15.23
N TYR A 188 21.00 -15.62 -14.46
CA TYR A 188 21.83 -16.81 -14.43
C TYR A 188 21.31 -17.84 -15.43
N ASP A 189 22.20 -18.34 -16.30
CA ASP A 189 21.87 -19.39 -17.30
C ASP A 189 21.62 -20.78 -16.68
N ALA A 190 21.90 -20.95 -15.38
CA ALA A 190 21.68 -22.20 -14.66
C ALA A 190 21.13 -21.95 -13.25
N TYR A 191 20.30 -22.88 -12.77
CA TYR A 191 19.86 -22.89 -11.37
C TYR A 191 20.98 -23.41 -10.47
N ASN A 192 21.51 -22.54 -9.62
CA ASN A 192 22.58 -22.86 -8.67
C ASN A 192 22.67 -21.82 -7.54
N ALA A 193 23.51 -22.09 -6.54
CA ALA A 193 23.94 -21.11 -5.55
C ALA A 193 25.26 -20.45 -6.00
N TYR A 194 25.26 -19.12 -6.03
CA TYR A 194 26.37 -18.27 -6.46
C TYR A 194 26.88 -17.43 -5.29
N THR A 195 28.20 -17.25 -5.22
CA THR A 195 28.83 -16.28 -4.31
C THR A 195 29.05 -14.99 -5.09
N VAL A 196 28.26 -13.97 -4.74
CA VAL A 196 28.28 -12.65 -5.39
C VAL A 196 29.21 -11.73 -4.61
N SER A 197 30.03 -10.94 -5.30
CA SER A 197 30.93 -9.98 -4.69
C SER A 197 30.65 -8.55 -5.16
N LEU A 198 30.67 -7.61 -4.22
CA LEU A 198 30.57 -6.17 -4.47
C LEU A 198 31.84 -5.46 -4.02
N VAL A 199 32.38 -4.62 -4.91
CA VAL A 199 33.38 -3.59 -4.60
C VAL A 199 32.77 -2.22 -4.89
N VAL A 200 32.89 -1.29 -3.95
CA VAL A 200 32.50 0.11 -4.16
C VAL A 200 33.71 1.03 -4.22
N THR A 201 33.68 2.03 -5.09
CA THR A 201 34.72 3.06 -5.20
C THR A 201 34.13 4.42 -4.87
N ASP A 202 34.79 5.17 -3.99
CA ASP A 202 34.36 6.53 -3.61
C ASP A 202 34.71 7.57 -4.68
N SER A 203 34.23 8.81 -4.51
CA SER A 203 34.49 9.89 -5.47
C SER A 203 35.94 10.39 -5.50
N LYS A 204 36.82 9.83 -4.66
CA LYS A 204 38.27 10.07 -4.65
C LYS A 204 39.06 8.89 -5.24
N GLY A 205 38.38 7.83 -5.68
CA GLY A 205 39.00 6.65 -6.26
C GLY A 205 39.43 5.57 -5.27
N ASN A 206 39.08 5.70 -3.97
CA ASN A 206 39.38 4.67 -2.98
C ASN A 206 38.39 3.51 -3.10
N GLN A 207 38.90 2.29 -3.13
CA GLN A 207 38.09 1.07 -3.25
C GLN A 207 37.87 0.39 -1.91
N SER A 208 36.69 -0.19 -1.71
CA SER A 208 36.44 -1.12 -0.61
C SER A 208 37.15 -2.45 -0.85
N PRO A 209 37.48 -3.21 0.20
CA PRO A 209 37.65 -4.64 0.06
C PRO A 209 36.38 -5.27 -0.55
N PRO A 210 36.49 -6.42 -1.24
CA PRO A 210 35.33 -7.15 -1.73
C PRO A 210 34.45 -7.62 -0.56
N ALA A 211 33.16 -7.33 -0.61
CA ALA A 211 32.16 -7.88 0.29
C ALA A 211 31.31 -8.90 -0.48
N THR A 212 30.88 -9.98 0.19
CA THR A 212 30.18 -11.09 -0.48
C THR A 212 28.78 -11.32 0.06
N ALA A 213 27.88 -11.77 -0.81
CA ALA A 213 26.55 -12.28 -0.49
C ALA A 213 26.29 -13.59 -1.25
N THR A 214 25.26 -14.35 -0.85
CA THR A 214 24.82 -15.54 -1.59
C THR A 214 23.59 -15.22 -2.43
N ALA A 215 23.55 -15.73 -3.66
CA ALA A 215 22.38 -15.69 -4.52
C ALA A 215 22.03 -17.11 -4.98
N THR A 216 20.78 -17.52 -4.78
CA THR A 216 20.29 -18.82 -5.25
C THR A 216 19.34 -18.62 -6.42
N SER A 217 19.75 -19.06 -7.60
CA SER A 217 18.87 -19.20 -8.76
C SER A 217 18.22 -20.58 -8.70
N GLY A 218 16.89 -20.66 -8.73
CA GLY A 218 16.15 -21.93 -8.69
C GLY A 218 14.82 -21.82 -9.41
N ASN A 219 14.40 -22.92 -10.03
CA ASN A 219 13.14 -22.96 -10.79
C ASN A 219 11.93 -22.62 -9.92
N GLN A 220 11.00 -21.83 -10.45
CA GLN A 220 9.70 -21.53 -9.85
C GLN A 220 8.57 -21.87 -10.82
N PRO A 221 7.36 -22.20 -10.32
CA PRO A 221 6.24 -22.45 -11.22
C PRO A 221 5.81 -21.17 -11.98
N PRO A 222 5.33 -21.29 -13.22
CA PRO A 222 4.77 -20.17 -13.98
C PRO A 222 3.69 -19.43 -13.20
N ALA A 223 3.70 -18.10 -13.19
CA ALA A 223 2.61 -17.31 -12.62
C ALA A 223 1.49 -17.11 -13.67
N VAL A 224 0.33 -17.74 -13.45
CA VAL A 224 -0.79 -17.77 -14.41
C VAL A 224 -1.91 -16.80 -14.02
N ASN A 225 -2.57 -16.22 -15.02
CA ASN A 225 -3.78 -15.42 -14.87
C ASN A 225 -4.82 -15.90 -15.91
N ALA A 226 -5.95 -16.43 -15.41
CA ALA A 226 -7.03 -16.99 -16.22
C ALA A 226 -7.97 -15.93 -16.84
N GLY A 227 -7.77 -14.64 -16.57
CA GLY A 227 -8.63 -13.55 -17.02
C GLY A 227 -9.73 -13.21 -16.01
N HIS A 228 -10.71 -12.42 -16.45
CA HIS A 228 -11.85 -12.02 -15.62
C HIS A 228 -12.96 -13.08 -15.65
N ASP A 229 -13.90 -13.00 -14.71
CA ASP A 229 -15.11 -13.80 -14.69
C ASP A 229 -16.10 -13.40 -15.79
N TRP A 230 -16.89 -14.34 -16.28
CA TRP A 230 -17.81 -14.16 -17.39
C TRP A 230 -19.25 -14.34 -16.94
N ILE A 231 -20.15 -13.54 -17.51
CA ILE A 231 -21.59 -13.82 -17.46
C ILE A 231 -22.14 -13.84 -18.88
N ILE A 232 -22.72 -14.98 -19.27
CA ILE A 232 -23.19 -15.23 -20.64
C ILE A 232 -24.57 -15.92 -20.64
N PRO A 233 -25.36 -15.78 -21.73
CA PRO A 233 -26.56 -16.59 -21.91
C PRO A 233 -26.22 -18.06 -22.18
N PRO A 234 -27.19 -18.99 -21.98
CA PRO A 234 -27.09 -20.34 -22.52
C PRO A 234 -26.77 -20.32 -24.03
N GLY A 235 -25.76 -21.09 -24.43
CA GLY A 235 -25.20 -21.09 -25.78
C GLY A 235 -24.17 -19.98 -26.05
N GLY A 236 -23.90 -19.11 -25.08
CA GLY A 236 -22.90 -18.05 -25.16
C GLY A 236 -21.48 -18.60 -25.25
N THR A 237 -20.57 -17.80 -25.82
CA THR A 237 -19.16 -18.18 -26.02
C THR A 237 -18.24 -17.30 -25.19
N VAL A 238 -17.36 -17.92 -24.43
CA VAL A 238 -16.21 -17.29 -23.77
C VAL A 238 -15.04 -17.29 -24.74
N ASN A 239 -14.44 -16.12 -24.96
CA ASN A 239 -13.20 -15.97 -25.71
C ASN A 239 -12.07 -15.70 -24.70
N LEU A 240 -11.45 -16.78 -24.22
CA LEU A 240 -10.37 -16.74 -23.25
C LEU A 240 -9.10 -16.16 -23.86
N SER A 241 -8.43 -15.29 -23.11
CA SER A 241 -7.06 -14.83 -23.35
C SER A 241 -6.29 -14.88 -22.03
N ALA A 242 -5.83 -16.06 -21.64
CA ALA A 242 -5.08 -16.27 -20.41
C ALA A 242 -3.63 -15.80 -20.58
N THR A 243 -3.11 -15.06 -19.60
CA THR A 243 -1.71 -14.62 -19.61
C THR A 243 -0.93 -15.37 -18.54
N PHE A 244 0.34 -15.61 -18.79
CA PHE A 244 1.26 -16.08 -17.76
C PHE A 244 2.62 -15.39 -17.89
N THR A 245 3.40 -15.41 -16.82
CA THR A 245 4.79 -14.97 -16.77
C THR A 245 5.64 -16.05 -16.15
N ASP A 246 6.79 -16.32 -16.75
CA ASP A 246 7.74 -17.33 -16.27
C ASP A 246 9.15 -17.01 -16.78
N ASN A 247 10.19 -17.64 -16.23
CA ASN A 247 11.55 -17.43 -16.73
C ASN A 247 11.72 -17.95 -18.16
N SER A 248 12.52 -17.25 -18.98
CA SER A 248 12.78 -17.68 -20.36
C SER A 248 13.54 -19.01 -20.47
N LEU A 249 14.22 -19.47 -19.42
CA LEU A 249 14.89 -20.77 -19.37
C LEU A 249 13.90 -21.95 -19.31
N ASP A 250 12.63 -21.66 -19.05
CA ASP A 250 11.57 -22.64 -18.82
C ASP A 250 10.72 -22.96 -20.05
N ASN A 251 11.03 -22.35 -21.20
CA ASN A 251 10.30 -22.56 -22.44
C ASN A 251 10.76 -23.84 -23.21
N PRO A 252 9.87 -24.48 -24.00
CA PRO A 252 8.44 -24.20 -24.15
C PRO A 252 7.61 -24.71 -22.96
N TRP A 253 6.49 -24.04 -22.69
CA TRP A 253 5.55 -24.39 -21.63
C TRP A 253 4.42 -25.27 -22.15
N ASN A 254 4.02 -26.26 -21.35
CA ASN A 254 2.78 -27.00 -21.57
C ASN A 254 1.62 -26.26 -20.89
N TYR A 255 0.42 -26.27 -21.47
CA TYR A 255 -0.76 -25.73 -20.83
C TYR A 255 -1.94 -26.69 -20.89
N THR A 256 -2.84 -26.55 -19.91
CA THR A 256 -4.12 -27.24 -19.81
C THR A 256 -5.21 -26.24 -19.42
N ILE A 257 -6.33 -26.22 -20.14
CA ILE A 257 -7.52 -25.41 -19.85
C ILE A 257 -8.68 -26.35 -19.57
N THR A 258 -9.24 -26.28 -18.37
CA THR A 258 -10.45 -27.02 -17.97
C THR A 258 -11.62 -26.05 -17.88
N TRP A 259 -12.69 -26.33 -18.61
CA TRP A 259 -13.83 -25.41 -18.75
C TRP A 259 -14.85 -25.49 -17.60
N GLY A 260 -14.77 -26.52 -16.76
CA GLY A 260 -15.64 -26.70 -15.59
C GLY A 260 -17.05 -27.25 -15.88
N ASP A 261 -17.47 -27.31 -17.13
CA ASP A 261 -18.80 -27.78 -17.56
C ASP A 261 -18.86 -29.27 -17.94
N GLY A 262 -17.77 -30.01 -17.72
CA GLY A 262 -17.61 -31.42 -18.10
C GLY A 262 -17.15 -31.64 -19.54
N SER A 263 -16.94 -30.57 -20.32
CA SER A 263 -16.30 -30.66 -21.64
C SER A 263 -14.84 -31.12 -21.52
N PRO A 264 -14.29 -31.76 -22.57
CA PRO A 264 -12.87 -32.10 -22.62
C PRO A 264 -11.98 -30.87 -22.42
N ALA A 265 -10.85 -31.06 -21.73
CA ALA A 265 -9.86 -30.00 -21.54
C ALA A 265 -9.07 -29.73 -22.83
N ASP A 266 -8.74 -28.46 -23.07
CA ASP A 266 -7.80 -28.08 -24.13
C ASP A 266 -6.37 -28.14 -23.60
N ASN A 267 -5.47 -28.74 -24.38
CA ASN A 267 -4.08 -28.94 -23.99
C ASN A 267 -3.15 -28.55 -25.16
N GLY A 268 -1.96 -28.06 -24.84
CA GLY A 268 -0.98 -27.73 -25.87
C GLY A 268 0.37 -27.29 -25.31
N THR A 269 1.22 -26.81 -26.22
CA THR A 269 2.53 -26.23 -25.88
C THR A 269 2.61 -24.82 -26.45
N THR A 270 3.30 -23.92 -25.75
CA THR A 270 3.50 -22.54 -26.19
C THR A 270 4.90 -22.05 -25.82
N SER A 271 5.42 -21.08 -26.59
CA SER A 271 6.62 -20.31 -26.25
C SER A 271 6.31 -18.83 -26.07
N ALA A 272 5.02 -18.48 -25.96
CA ALA A 272 4.54 -17.11 -25.79
C ALA A 272 3.24 -17.05 -24.98
N SER A 273 3.02 -15.90 -24.37
CA SER A 273 1.80 -15.48 -23.69
C SER A 273 1.16 -14.35 -24.53
N PRO A 274 -0.18 -14.28 -24.69
CA PRO A 274 -1.22 -15.08 -24.04
C PRO A 274 -1.57 -16.40 -24.74
N ILE A 275 -2.26 -17.29 -24.00
CA ILE A 275 -2.94 -18.48 -24.52
C ILE A 275 -4.40 -18.12 -24.81
N THR A 276 -4.86 -18.31 -26.04
CA THR A 276 -6.20 -17.89 -26.48
C THR A 276 -7.05 -19.07 -26.95
N PHE A 277 -8.28 -19.19 -26.44
CA PHE A 277 -9.24 -20.23 -26.80
C PHE A 277 -10.68 -19.70 -26.81
N SER A 278 -11.58 -20.38 -27.51
CA SER A 278 -13.01 -20.08 -27.49
C SER A 278 -13.81 -21.32 -27.09
N HIS A 279 -14.71 -21.18 -26.12
CA HIS A 279 -15.58 -22.27 -25.67
C HIS A 279 -17.01 -21.79 -25.46
N ALA A 280 -17.98 -22.62 -25.82
CA ALA A 280 -19.40 -22.29 -25.72
C ALA A 280 -20.07 -23.13 -24.63
N TYR A 281 -20.75 -22.45 -23.70
CA TYR A 281 -21.42 -23.11 -22.59
C TYR A 281 -22.92 -23.25 -22.87
N GLN A 282 -23.43 -24.48 -22.87
CA GLN A 282 -24.82 -24.77 -23.26
C GLN A 282 -25.79 -24.75 -22.07
N GLY A 283 -25.37 -25.25 -20.92
CA GLY A 283 -26.19 -25.35 -19.72
C GLY A 283 -26.11 -24.09 -18.86
N GLN A 284 -27.20 -23.77 -18.17
CA GLN A 284 -27.16 -22.78 -17.09
C GLN A 284 -26.35 -23.34 -15.91
N GLY A 285 -25.64 -22.46 -15.22
CA GLY A 285 -24.82 -22.84 -14.08
C GLY A 285 -23.59 -21.96 -13.91
N GLN A 286 -22.84 -22.24 -12.86
CA GLN A 286 -21.55 -21.63 -12.58
C GLN A 286 -20.45 -22.66 -12.84
N TYR A 287 -19.49 -22.31 -13.69
CA TYR A 287 -18.44 -23.22 -14.14
C TYR A 287 -17.05 -22.65 -13.83
N PRO A 288 -16.21 -23.36 -13.05
CA PRO A 288 -14.83 -22.94 -12.80
C PRO A 288 -13.97 -23.22 -14.04
N LEU A 289 -13.54 -22.15 -14.72
CA LEU A 289 -12.57 -22.18 -15.80
C LEU A 289 -11.16 -22.11 -15.20
N GLN A 290 -10.39 -23.19 -15.27
CA GLN A 290 -9.01 -23.21 -14.78
C GLN A 290 -8.00 -23.32 -15.91
N VAL A 291 -6.95 -22.50 -15.83
CA VAL A 291 -5.78 -22.54 -16.71
C VAL A 291 -4.57 -22.96 -15.90
N SER A 292 -3.88 -24.01 -16.34
CA SER A 292 -2.62 -24.48 -15.75
C SER A 292 -1.51 -24.38 -16.80
N VAL A 293 -0.32 -23.94 -16.38
CA VAL A 293 0.88 -23.84 -17.22
C VAL A 293 2.03 -24.54 -16.50
N THR A 294 2.71 -25.45 -17.19
CA THR A 294 3.83 -26.25 -16.68
C THR A 294 5.09 -25.93 -17.46
N ASP A 295 6.17 -25.62 -16.76
CA ASP A 295 7.50 -25.40 -17.35
C ASP A 295 8.19 -26.70 -17.82
N ILE A 296 9.32 -26.56 -18.51
CA ILE A 296 10.13 -27.68 -18.99
C ILE A 296 10.78 -28.49 -17.84
N HIS A 297 10.92 -27.91 -16.66
CA HIS A 297 11.48 -28.54 -15.46
C HIS A 297 10.40 -29.23 -14.59
N GLY A 298 9.13 -29.16 -15.01
CA GLY A 298 7.98 -29.85 -14.43
C GLY A 298 7.22 -29.12 -13.32
N LEU A 299 7.52 -27.85 -13.00
CA LEU A 299 6.68 -27.10 -12.05
C LEU A 299 5.47 -26.50 -12.77
N THR A 300 4.34 -26.46 -12.07
CA THR A 300 3.05 -26.02 -12.62
C THR A 300 2.48 -24.90 -11.79
N GLY A 301 2.08 -23.81 -12.44
CA GLY A 301 1.20 -22.81 -11.85
C GLY A 301 -0.19 -22.87 -12.47
N SER A 302 -1.19 -22.38 -11.75
CA SER A 302 -2.58 -22.36 -12.22
C SER A 302 -3.37 -21.17 -11.67
N ALA A 303 -4.41 -20.80 -12.40
CA ALA A 303 -5.39 -19.78 -12.00
C ALA A 303 -6.79 -20.18 -12.48
N THR A 304 -7.81 -19.63 -11.81
CA THR A 304 -9.22 -19.90 -12.11
C THR A 304 -9.96 -18.60 -12.37
N ALA A 305 -10.88 -18.63 -13.32
CA ALA A 305 -11.94 -17.64 -13.54
C ALA A 305 -13.30 -18.36 -13.50
N THR A 306 -14.38 -17.63 -13.29
CA THR A 306 -15.73 -18.18 -13.16
C THR A 306 -16.57 -17.83 -14.37
N VAL A 307 -17.27 -18.81 -14.95
CA VAL A 307 -18.24 -18.57 -16.03
C VAL A 307 -19.65 -18.85 -15.51
N ASN A 308 -20.45 -17.79 -15.38
CA ASN A 308 -21.85 -17.87 -15.01
C ASN A 308 -22.72 -17.84 -16.27
N VAL A 309 -23.48 -18.91 -16.48
CA VAL A 309 -24.41 -19.05 -17.59
C VAL A 309 -25.82 -18.87 -17.07
N SER A 310 -26.48 -17.78 -17.46
CA SER A 310 -27.80 -17.38 -16.94
C SER A 310 -28.69 -16.80 -18.05
N ASP A 311 -30.01 -16.96 -17.97
CA ASP A 311 -30.94 -16.49 -19.01
C ASP A 311 -31.16 -14.96 -18.93
N PRO A 312 -30.73 -14.17 -19.93
CA PRO A 312 -30.89 -12.72 -19.92
C PRO A 312 -32.34 -12.26 -20.16
N THR A 313 -33.26 -13.15 -20.57
CA THR A 313 -34.68 -12.78 -20.76
C THR A 313 -35.43 -12.55 -19.44
N ALA A 314 -34.88 -13.04 -18.32
CA ALA A 314 -35.35 -12.75 -16.97
C ALA A 314 -34.68 -11.49 -16.35
N ALA A 315 -33.68 -10.92 -17.02
CA ALA A 315 -32.86 -9.84 -16.47
C ALA A 315 -33.68 -8.57 -16.19
N GLN A 316 -33.45 -7.96 -15.03
CA GLN A 316 -34.09 -6.71 -14.65
C GLN A 316 -33.11 -5.55 -14.76
N VAL A 317 -33.52 -4.43 -15.35
CA VAL A 317 -32.66 -3.25 -15.48
C VAL A 317 -33.05 -2.21 -14.44
N MET A 318 -32.04 -1.70 -13.74
CA MET A 318 -32.16 -0.55 -12.85
C MET A 318 -31.21 0.56 -13.29
N VAL A 319 -31.62 1.83 -13.16
CA VAL A 319 -30.74 2.97 -13.47
C VAL A 319 -30.98 4.12 -12.49
N GLY A 320 -29.91 4.78 -12.05
CA GLY A 320 -30.05 5.85 -11.07
C GLY A 320 -28.75 6.52 -10.65
N ALA A 321 -28.91 7.48 -9.74
CA ALA A 321 -27.88 8.29 -9.08
C ALA A 321 -28.53 8.98 -7.87
N GLY A 322 -27.72 9.64 -7.02
CA GLY A 322 -28.19 10.61 -6.03
C GLY A 322 -27.66 12.00 -6.33
N ASP A 323 -27.94 12.95 -5.43
CA ASP A 323 -27.52 14.36 -5.55
C ASP A 323 -27.93 14.95 -6.91
N ILE A 324 -29.24 15.01 -7.12
CA ILE A 324 -29.86 15.17 -8.44
C ILE A 324 -30.12 16.64 -8.74
N ALA A 325 -31.23 17.21 -8.26
CA ALA A 325 -31.73 18.47 -8.77
C ALA A 325 -31.43 19.65 -7.84
N ARG A 326 -31.24 20.82 -8.46
CA ARG A 326 -31.22 22.11 -7.78
C ARG A 326 -32.11 23.10 -8.51
N CYS A 327 -32.78 23.96 -7.76
CA CYS A 327 -33.67 24.97 -8.31
C CYS A 327 -32.93 26.09 -9.07
N ASP A 328 -31.63 26.27 -8.81
CA ASP A 328 -30.82 27.38 -9.34
C ASP A 328 -30.10 27.04 -10.64
N ARG A 329 -30.11 25.77 -11.08
CA ARG A 329 -29.42 25.32 -12.31
C ARG A 329 -30.02 24.03 -12.87
N PRO A 330 -30.03 23.83 -14.20
CA PRO A 330 -30.67 22.65 -14.81
C PRO A 330 -29.72 21.49 -15.10
N SER A 331 -28.70 21.28 -14.26
CA SER A 331 -27.63 20.29 -14.50
C SER A 331 -28.13 18.86 -14.60
N ASP A 332 -29.12 18.47 -13.80
CA ASP A 332 -29.71 17.13 -13.80
C ASP A 332 -30.46 16.78 -15.09
N SER A 333 -30.77 17.77 -15.94
CA SER A 333 -31.34 17.49 -17.27
C SER A 333 -30.41 16.66 -18.16
N VAL A 334 -29.09 16.74 -17.96
CA VAL A 334 -28.11 15.96 -18.75
C VAL A 334 -28.16 14.48 -18.40
N THR A 335 -28.36 14.13 -17.13
CA THR A 335 -28.48 12.74 -16.65
C THR A 335 -29.87 12.19 -16.92
N ALA A 336 -30.91 13.04 -16.82
CA ALA A 336 -32.28 12.66 -17.20
C ALA A 336 -32.36 12.19 -18.67
N ARG A 337 -31.62 12.82 -19.59
CA ARG A 337 -31.56 12.39 -21.00
C ARG A 337 -30.97 10.99 -21.20
N ILE A 338 -30.07 10.54 -20.33
CA ILE A 338 -29.57 9.16 -20.38
C ILE A 338 -30.70 8.19 -20.03
N ILE A 339 -31.44 8.50 -18.96
CA ILE A 339 -32.53 7.68 -18.44
C ILE A 339 -33.67 7.51 -19.46
N ASP A 340 -33.91 8.49 -20.34
CA ASP A 340 -34.89 8.38 -21.43
C ASP A 340 -34.63 7.15 -22.34
N THR A 341 -33.36 6.74 -22.47
CA THR A 341 -32.94 5.64 -23.34
C THR A 341 -32.87 4.28 -22.64
N ILE A 342 -33.08 4.25 -21.31
CA ILE A 342 -32.88 3.06 -20.49
C ILE A 342 -34.23 2.64 -19.87
N PRO A 343 -34.85 1.55 -20.33
CA PRO A 343 -36.07 1.01 -19.73
C PRO A 343 -35.78 0.38 -18.36
N GLY A 344 -36.83 -0.02 -17.64
CA GLY A 344 -36.72 -0.67 -16.32
C GLY A 344 -36.95 0.29 -15.15
N THR A 345 -36.49 -0.10 -13.95
CA THR A 345 -36.71 0.66 -12.72
C THR A 345 -35.72 1.81 -12.61
N VAL A 346 -36.21 2.99 -12.24
CA VAL A 346 -35.36 4.12 -11.86
C VAL A 346 -35.20 4.11 -10.35
N PHE A 347 -34.03 4.46 -9.83
CA PHE A 347 -33.84 4.68 -8.39
C PHE A 347 -33.16 6.01 -8.12
N THR A 348 -33.42 6.57 -6.94
CA THR A 348 -32.70 7.76 -6.45
C THR A 348 -32.02 7.41 -5.15
N LEU A 349 -30.74 7.77 -5.03
CA LEU A 349 -29.92 7.46 -3.85
C LEU A 349 -30.05 8.52 -2.75
N GLY A 350 -31.16 9.26 -2.70
CA GLY A 350 -31.31 10.45 -1.84
C GLY A 350 -30.86 11.73 -2.53
N ASN A 351 -31.17 12.87 -1.90
CA ASN A 351 -30.88 14.20 -2.40
C ASN A 351 -31.42 14.43 -3.82
N ALA A 352 -32.66 13.96 -4.05
CA ALA A 352 -33.42 14.23 -5.26
C ALA A 352 -33.63 15.74 -5.47
N THR A 353 -33.83 16.51 -4.41
CA THR A 353 -33.84 17.99 -4.47
C THR A 353 -33.35 18.60 -3.16
N MET A 354 -32.82 19.82 -3.23
CA MET A 354 -32.25 20.49 -2.05
C MET A 354 -33.33 21.03 -1.10
N GLY A 355 -33.21 20.68 0.18
CA GLY A 355 -33.80 21.40 1.31
C GLY A 355 -32.73 22.08 2.19
N THR A 356 -33.15 22.97 3.07
CA THR A 356 -32.30 23.65 4.06
C THR A 356 -33.01 23.75 5.41
N SER A 357 -32.30 24.17 6.47
CA SER A 357 -32.89 24.36 7.80
C SER A 357 -34.07 25.35 7.83
N SER A 358 -34.16 26.27 6.86
CA SER A 358 -35.20 27.29 6.76
C SER A 358 -36.12 27.14 5.54
N SER A 359 -35.88 26.15 4.67
CA SER A 359 -36.65 26.00 3.43
C SER A 359 -36.84 24.52 3.09
N PRO A 360 -38.09 24.04 2.97
CA PRO A 360 -38.35 22.65 2.64
C PRO A 360 -37.85 22.32 1.22
N PRO A 361 -37.52 21.05 0.95
CA PRO A 361 -37.21 20.56 -0.39
C PRO A 361 -38.35 20.83 -1.37
N ASP A 362 -38.04 21.47 -2.50
CA ASP A 362 -39.02 21.76 -3.55
C ASP A 362 -38.94 20.73 -4.69
N PHE A 363 -39.71 19.66 -4.54
CA PHE A 363 -39.81 18.65 -5.59
C PHE A 363 -40.53 19.18 -6.82
N ILE A 364 -41.58 19.99 -6.65
CA ILE A 364 -42.43 20.42 -7.76
C ILE A 364 -41.70 21.43 -8.65
N GLY A 365 -41.05 22.42 -8.04
CA GLY A 365 -40.35 23.48 -8.76
C GLY A 365 -39.00 23.07 -9.35
N CYS A 366 -38.37 22.00 -8.84
CA CYS A 366 -36.96 21.73 -9.15
C CYS A 366 -36.69 20.31 -9.66
N TYR A 367 -37.41 19.29 -9.17
CA TYR A 367 -37.24 17.91 -9.60
C TYR A 367 -38.29 17.49 -10.64
N ASP A 368 -39.54 17.96 -10.50
CA ASP A 368 -40.69 17.57 -11.31
C ASP A 368 -40.81 18.35 -12.62
N GLN A 369 -40.13 19.50 -12.71
CA GLN A 369 -40.14 20.31 -13.93
C GLN A 369 -39.55 19.52 -15.11
N SER A 370 -40.02 19.76 -16.32
CA SER A 370 -39.34 19.22 -17.51
C SER A 370 -38.18 20.15 -17.88
N PRO A 371 -36.98 19.64 -18.27
CA PRO A 371 -36.63 18.26 -18.58
C PRO A 371 -35.83 17.57 -17.46
N HIS A 372 -36.31 17.62 -16.22
CA HIS A 372 -35.69 17.01 -15.03
C HIS A 372 -36.20 15.58 -14.77
N TRP A 373 -35.70 14.96 -13.70
CA TRP A 373 -35.93 13.54 -13.39
C TRP A 373 -37.37 13.18 -13.02
N GLY A 374 -38.20 14.12 -12.56
CA GLY A 374 -39.56 13.82 -12.09
C GLY A 374 -40.49 13.22 -13.15
N ARG A 375 -40.17 13.37 -14.45
CA ARG A 375 -40.87 12.64 -15.52
C ARG A 375 -40.79 11.11 -15.39
N PHE A 376 -39.81 10.59 -14.66
CA PHE A 376 -39.64 9.15 -14.41
C PHE A 376 -40.32 8.67 -13.12
N LYS A 377 -40.97 9.56 -12.36
CA LYS A 377 -41.54 9.27 -11.04
C LYS A 377 -42.36 7.98 -10.98
N ALA A 378 -43.13 7.68 -12.02
CA ALA A 378 -43.98 6.48 -12.08
C ALA A 378 -43.20 5.15 -12.00
N ARG A 379 -41.91 5.16 -12.37
CA ARG A 379 -41.01 4.00 -12.30
C ARG A 379 -39.85 4.20 -11.34
N THR A 380 -39.91 5.22 -10.47
CA THR A 380 -38.84 5.54 -9.52
C THR A 380 -39.07 4.87 -8.16
N ARG A 381 -38.00 4.29 -7.62
CA ARG A 381 -37.89 3.78 -6.24
C ARG A 381 -36.92 4.68 -5.46
N PRO A 382 -37.42 5.58 -4.59
CA PRO A 382 -36.61 6.58 -3.93
C PRO A 382 -36.06 6.13 -2.57
N ALA A 383 -34.79 6.46 -2.29
CA ALA A 383 -34.27 6.56 -0.93
C ALA A 383 -34.32 8.03 -0.44
N PRO A 384 -34.54 8.29 0.86
CA PRO A 384 -34.42 9.64 1.42
C PRO A 384 -32.95 10.04 1.64
N GLY A 385 -32.62 11.30 1.39
CA GLY A 385 -31.30 11.88 1.67
C GLY A 385 -31.33 12.96 2.74
N ASN A 386 -30.14 13.40 3.15
CA ASN A 386 -30.00 14.42 4.20
C ASN A 386 -30.55 15.78 3.76
N ALA A 387 -30.49 16.10 2.46
CA ALA A 387 -31.05 17.32 1.92
C ALA A 387 -32.59 17.33 2.05
N GLU A 388 -33.24 16.17 1.91
CA GLU A 388 -34.68 16.03 2.13
C GLU A 388 -35.07 16.05 3.60
N ALA A 389 -34.18 15.61 4.49
CA ALA A 389 -34.44 15.49 5.91
C ALA A 389 -34.37 16.82 6.68
N TRP A 390 -33.94 17.91 6.03
CA TRP A 390 -34.00 19.25 6.62
C TRP A 390 -35.44 19.70 6.89
N SER A 391 -35.61 20.83 7.58
CA SER A 391 -36.91 21.29 8.10
C SER A 391 -38.03 21.20 7.05
N PRO A 392 -39.17 20.54 7.35
CA PRO A 392 -39.60 19.98 8.63
C PRO A 392 -39.45 18.45 8.73
N GLY A 393 -38.29 17.89 8.38
CA GLY A 393 -38.08 16.44 8.28
C GLY A 393 -38.57 15.90 6.93
N LEU A 394 -38.72 14.57 6.81
CA LEU A 394 -39.05 13.92 5.52
C LEU A 394 -40.53 14.05 5.10
N SER A 395 -41.30 14.93 5.74
CA SER A 395 -42.73 15.11 5.40
C SER A 395 -42.97 15.50 3.94
N THR A 396 -42.12 16.33 3.33
CA THR A 396 -42.22 16.70 1.91
C THR A 396 -41.84 15.55 1.00
N TYR A 397 -40.84 14.76 1.40
CA TYR A 397 -40.44 13.54 0.71
C TYR A 397 -41.61 12.54 0.63
N TYR A 398 -42.25 12.21 1.75
CA TYR A 398 -43.40 11.30 1.75
C TYR A 398 -44.59 11.86 0.96
N ARG A 399 -44.85 13.18 1.08
CA ARG A 399 -45.93 13.82 0.32
C ARG A 399 -45.72 13.74 -1.18
N TYR A 400 -44.48 13.92 -1.65
CA TYR A 400 -44.18 13.87 -3.07
C TYR A 400 -44.19 12.43 -3.59
N TRP A 401 -43.48 11.50 -2.94
CA TRP A 401 -43.32 10.13 -3.42
C TRP A 401 -44.51 9.21 -3.15
N GLY A 402 -45.32 9.51 -2.12
CA GLY A 402 -46.45 8.68 -1.72
C GLY A 402 -46.02 7.24 -1.44
N ALA A 403 -46.80 6.27 -1.94
CA ALA A 403 -46.54 4.85 -1.75
C ALA A 403 -45.19 4.35 -2.32
N ALA A 404 -44.55 5.12 -3.23
CA ALA A 404 -43.22 4.75 -3.73
C ALA A 404 -42.14 4.80 -2.64
N ALA A 405 -42.33 5.62 -1.60
CA ALA A 405 -41.42 5.78 -0.47
C ALA A 405 -41.67 4.80 0.69
N GLY A 406 -42.52 3.78 0.48
CA GLY A 406 -42.95 2.86 1.54
C GLY A 406 -43.96 3.50 2.51
N ASP A 407 -44.05 2.95 3.72
CA ASP A 407 -44.92 3.48 4.76
C ASP A 407 -44.48 4.89 5.17
N SER A 408 -45.43 5.83 5.19
CA SER A 408 -45.19 7.21 5.61
C SER A 408 -44.59 7.25 7.02
N GLY A 409 -43.50 8.00 7.18
CA GLY A 409 -42.78 8.14 8.45
C GLY A 409 -41.69 7.10 8.71
N LYS A 410 -41.48 6.13 7.82
CA LYS A 410 -40.37 5.18 7.91
C LYS A 410 -39.20 5.56 7.01
N GLY A 411 -39.47 5.76 5.72
CA GLY A 411 -38.44 6.04 4.72
C GLY A 411 -37.55 4.84 4.40
N TYR A 412 -37.92 3.64 4.85
CA TYR A 412 -37.29 2.37 4.51
C TYR A 412 -38.36 1.34 4.12
N TYR A 413 -38.03 0.47 3.18
CA TYR A 413 -38.92 -0.55 2.61
C TYR A 413 -38.11 -1.55 1.76
N SER A 414 -38.73 -2.64 1.34
CA SER A 414 -38.14 -3.63 0.44
C SER A 414 -39.11 -4.02 -0.68
N TYR A 415 -38.58 -4.58 -1.76
CA TYR A 415 -39.36 -5.16 -2.84
C TYR A 415 -38.50 -6.15 -3.64
N ASP A 416 -39.16 -7.13 -4.26
CA ASP A 416 -38.48 -8.04 -5.17
C ASP A 416 -38.49 -7.50 -6.60
N LEU A 417 -37.38 -7.67 -7.31
CA LEU A 417 -37.23 -7.33 -8.72
C LEU A 417 -36.58 -8.50 -9.45
N GLY A 418 -37.42 -9.37 -10.03
CA GLY A 418 -36.98 -10.62 -10.64
C GLY A 418 -36.42 -11.59 -9.57
N ALA A 419 -35.16 -11.99 -9.75
CA ALA A 419 -34.45 -12.85 -8.82
C ALA A 419 -33.80 -12.09 -7.64
N TRP A 420 -33.94 -10.76 -7.59
CA TRP A 420 -33.28 -9.92 -6.60
C TRP A 420 -34.24 -9.45 -5.52
N HIS A 421 -33.75 -9.42 -4.28
CA HIS A 421 -34.36 -8.71 -3.17
C HIS A 421 -33.72 -7.33 -3.04
N ILE A 422 -34.53 -6.28 -3.17
CA ILE A 422 -34.06 -4.89 -3.11
C ILE A 422 -34.51 -4.26 -1.80
N VAL A 423 -33.55 -3.74 -1.04
CA VAL A 423 -33.77 -3.08 0.24
C VAL A 423 -33.45 -1.60 0.13
N VAL A 424 -34.36 -0.75 0.58
CA VAL A 424 -34.18 0.71 0.60
C VAL A 424 -34.18 1.19 2.05
N LEU A 425 -33.11 1.87 2.45
CA LEU A 425 -32.89 2.30 3.84
C LEU A 425 -32.83 3.82 3.97
N ASN A 426 -33.25 4.29 5.14
CA ASN A 426 -33.17 5.66 5.58
C ASN A 426 -31.90 5.88 6.41
N SER A 427 -30.84 6.36 5.77
CA SER A 427 -29.57 6.65 6.43
C SER A 427 -29.53 8.02 7.13
N THR A 428 -30.61 8.81 7.08
CA THR A 428 -30.63 10.18 7.63
C THR A 428 -30.83 10.21 9.15
N GLY A 429 -31.41 9.15 9.71
CA GLY A 429 -31.84 9.09 11.11
C GLY A 429 -33.04 10.00 11.45
N ALA A 430 -33.65 10.66 10.44
CA ALA A 430 -34.83 11.48 10.63
C ALA A 430 -36.06 10.65 11.05
N ASP A 431 -37.10 11.35 11.53
CA ASP A 431 -38.40 10.78 11.93
C ASP A 431 -38.34 9.69 13.02
N GLY A 432 -37.23 9.61 13.77
CA GLY A 432 -37.12 8.72 14.93
C GLY A 432 -36.94 7.23 14.61
N VAL A 433 -36.65 6.88 13.34
CA VAL A 433 -36.47 5.47 12.93
C VAL A 433 -35.15 4.87 13.39
N GLY A 434 -34.14 5.73 13.64
CA GLY A 434 -32.80 5.33 14.04
C GLY A 434 -32.02 4.58 12.94
N ILE A 435 -30.69 4.60 13.06
CA ILE A 435 -29.76 3.88 12.16
C ILE A 435 -28.77 2.99 12.92
N GLY A 436 -28.76 3.09 14.26
CA GLY A 436 -27.92 2.26 15.12
C GLY A 436 -28.47 0.85 15.31
N ALA A 437 -27.63 -0.02 15.88
CA ALA A 437 -28.00 -1.38 16.26
C ALA A 437 -29.19 -1.36 17.25
N GLY A 438 -30.18 -2.22 17.02
CA GLY A 438 -31.41 -2.26 17.82
C GLY A 438 -32.41 -1.14 17.54
N SER A 439 -32.17 -0.31 16.53
CA SER A 439 -33.18 0.65 16.07
C SER A 439 -34.37 -0.06 15.40
N PRO A 440 -35.56 0.56 15.38
CA PRO A 440 -36.72 0.02 14.66
C PRO A 440 -36.42 -0.37 13.21
N GLN A 441 -35.62 0.44 12.51
CA GLN A 441 -35.20 0.16 11.14
C GLN A 441 -34.23 -1.03 11.03
N GLU A 442 -33.21 -1.11 11.90
CA GLU A 442 -32.24 -2.21 11.88
C GLU A 442 -32.89 -3.55 12.26
N THR A 443 -33.81 -3.55 13.24
CA THR A 443 -34.55 -4.77 13.62
C THR A 443 -35.49 -5.21 12.50
N TRP A 444 -36.10 -4.27 11.78
CA TRP A 444 -36.88 -4.56 10.59
C TRP A 444 -36.00 -5.16 9.49
N LEU A 445 -34.83 -4.58 9.22
CA LEU A 445 -33.88 -5.06 8.18
C LEU A 445 -33.52 -6.53 8.41
N LYS A 446 -33.15 -6.92 9.64
CA LYS A 446 -32.88 -8.32 9.99
C LYS A 446 -34.04 -9.25 9.66
N THR A 447 -35.26 -8.80 9.99
CA THR A 447 -36.48 -9.59 9.76
C THR A 447 -36.79 -9.70 8.27
N ASP A 448 -36.61 -8.62 7.52
CA ASP A 448 -36.82 -8.55 6.08
C ASP A 448 -35.85 -9.48 5.33
N LEU A 449 -34.55 -9.37 5.62
CA LEU A 449 -33.51 -10.22 5.06
C LEU A 449 -33.73 -11.70 5.38
N ALA A 450 -34.09 -12.04 6.62
CA ALA A 450 -34.37 -13.42 7.01
C ALA A 450 -35.62 -14.03 6.35
N ASN A 451 -36.55 -13.19 5.89
CA ASN A 451 -37.76 -13.64 5.18
C ASN A 451 -37.57 -13.70 3.66
N SER A 452 -36.52 -13.08 3.12
CA SER A 452 -36.20 -13.17 1.71
C SER A 452 -35.80 -14.59 1.33
N THR A 453 -36.26 -15.04 0.17
CA THR A 453 -35.88 -16.33 -0.44
C THR A 453 -35.03 -16.14 -1.69
N LYS A 454 -34.64 -14.89 -1.97
CA LYS A 454 -33.85 -14.53 -3.13
C LYS A 454 -32.38 -14.81 -2.87
N LEU A 455 -31.69 -15.30 -3.89
CA LEU A 455 -30.24 -15.49 -3.84
C LEU A 455 -29.52 -14.14 -3.78
N CYS A 456 -29.96 -13.18 -4.59
CA CYS A 456 -29.27 -11.91 -4.73
C CYS A 456 -29.94 -10.80 -3.92
N THR A 457 -29.16 -10.05 -3.14
CA THR A 457 -29.64 -8.88 -2.39
C THR A 457 -28.89 -7.61 -2.77
N LEU A 458 -29.62 -6.51 -2.99
CA LEU A 458 -29.07 -5.17 -3.22
C LEU A 458 -29.70 -4.18 -2.25
N ALA A 459 -28.88 -3.34 -1.64
CA ALA A 459 -29.35 -2.27 -0.76
C ALA A 459 -29.07 -0.86 -1.31
N ILE A 460 -29.98 0.07 -1.00
CA ILE A 460 -30.00 1.46 -1.52
C ILE A 460 -30.20 2.42 -0.35
N TRP A 461 -29.31 3.40 -0.15
CA TRP A 461 -29.52 4.54 0.76
C TRP A 461 -28.57 5.70 0.45
N ASN A 462 -28.66 6.84 1.15
CA ASN A 462 -27.91 8.05 0.81
C ASN A 462 -26.46 8.10 1.33
N ILE A 463 -26.25 8.09 2.64
CA ILE A 463 -24.93 8.37 3.24
C ILE A 463 -24.04 7.12 3.21
N PRO A 464 -22.91 7.12 2.48
CA PRO A 464 -22.08 5.94 2.29
C PRO A 464 -21.34 5.54 3.56
N ARG A 465 -20.93 4.26 3.64
CA ARG A 465 -20.05 3.80 4.72
C ARG A 465 -18.61 4.21 4.46
N TYR A 466 -18.12 4.02 3.24
CA TYR A 466 -16.76 4.38 2.83
C TYR A 466 -16.79 5.49 1.78
N ASN A 467 -15.86 6.44 1.85
CA ASN A 467 -15.80 7.53 0.89
C ASN A 467 -14.39 8.13 0.78
N SER A 468 -14.01 8.60 -0.41
CA SER A 468 -12.76 9.32 -0.68
C SER A 468 -12.92 10.83 -0.96
N ALA A 469 -14.15 11.34 -0.98
CA ALA A 469 -14.42 12.75 -1.27
C ALA A 469 -13.94 13.69 -0.15
N ALA A 470 -13.57 14.92 -0.53
CA ALA A 470 -13.12 15.93 0.41
C ALA A 470 -14.28 16.53 1.22
N GLY A 471 -14.06 16.70 2.54
CA GLY A 471 -14.98 17.41 3.44
C GLY A 471 -15.95 16.51 4.20
N THR A 472 -15.93 15.20 3.97
CA THR A 472 -16.74 14.20 4.68
C THR A 472 -15.84 13.13 5.32
N PRO A 473 -16.29 12.47 6.41
CA PRO A 473 -15.50 11.42 7.03
C PRO A 473 -15.24 10.26 6.05
N PRO A 474 -14.01 9.71 6.02
CA PRO A 474 -13.69 8.60 5.13
C PRO A 474 -14.43 7.31 5.46
N VAL A 475 -14.87 7.17 6.72
CA VAL A 475 -15.69 6.07 7.22
C VAL A 475 -16.84 6.64 8.05
N TYR A 476 -18.08 6.22 7.75
CA TYR A 476 -19.28 6.59 8.46
C TYR A 476 -19.81 5.41 9.29
N ASP A 477 -19.44 5.36 10.56
CA ASP A 477 -19.83 4.28 11.47
C ASP A 477 -21.33 4.18 11.82
N PRO A 478 -22.14 5.25 11.79
CA PRO A 478 -23.57 5.11 12.12
C PRO A 478 -24.36 4.15 11.23
N VAL A 479 -23.91 3.85 10.00
CA VAL A 479 -24.53 2.85 9.11
C VAL A 479 -23.88 1.47 9.17
N LYS A 480 -22.85 1.26 10.02
CA LYS A 480 -22.20 -0.04 10.20
C LYS A 480 -23.18 -1.17 10.57
N PRO A 481 -24.21 -0.95 11.42
CA PRO A 481 -25.17 -2.01 11.74
C PRO A 481 -25.88 -2.57 10.49
N PHE A 482 -26.27 -1.72 9.53
CA PHE A 482 -26.85 -2.19 8.27
C PHE A 482 -25.86 -3.03 7.47
N TRP A 483 -24.59 -2.62 7.40
CA TRP A 483 -23.54 -3.40 6.74
C TRP A 483 -23.34 -4.77 7.37
N ASN A 484 -23.34 -4.85 8.71
CA ASN A 484 -23.22 -6.13 9.41
C ASN A 484 -24.36 -7.09 9.05
N ASP A 485 -25.60 -6.59 9.02
CA ASP A 485 -26.77 -7.43 8.73
C ASP A 485 -26.84 -7.84 7.26
N LEU A 486 -26.53 -6.91 6.35
CA LEU A 486 -26.45 -7.17 4.91
C LEU A 486 -25.36 -8.20 4.59
N TYR A 487 -24.17 -8.05 5.19
CA TYR A 487 -23.07 -8.97 4.96
C TYR A 487 -23.38 -10.36 5.53
N ALA A 488 -23.98 -10.44 6.72
CA ALA A 488 -24.41 -11.69 7.30
C ALA A 488 -25.51 -12.40 6.49
N ALA A 489 -26.26 -11.66 5.67
CA ALA A 489 -27.30 -12.17 4.80
C ALA A 489 -26.85 -12.43 3.34
N GLY A 490 -25.57 -12.24 3.01
CA GLY A 490 -25.05 -12.41 1.64
C GLY A 490 -25.49 -11.31 0.67
N ALA A 491 -25.47 -10.05 1.10
CA ALA A 491 -25.80 -8.95 0.20
C ALA A 491 -24.66 -8.64 -0.78
N GLU A 492 -25.01 -8.36 -2.03
CA GLU A 492 -24.04 -8.19 -3.12
C GLU A 492 -23.58 -6.75 -3.28
N ILE A 493 -24.54 -5.83 -3.20
CA ILE A 493 -24.35 -4.45 -3.61
C ILE A 493 -24.97 -3.52 -2.58
N VAL A 494 -24.22 -2.45 -2.30
CA VAL A 494 -24.74 -1.25 -1.64
C VAL A 494 -24.57 -0.06 -2.57
N LEU A 495 -25.66 0.64 -2.86
CA LEU A 495 -25.67 1.88 -3.64
C LEU A 495 -25.89 3.10 -2.75
N ASN A 496 -24.98 4.07 -2.85
CA ASN A 496 -24.96 5.31 -2.08
C ASN A 496 -24.74 6.57 -2.90
N ALA A 497 -24.95 7.73 -2.30
CA ALA A 497 -24.65 9.04 -2.87
C ALA A 497 -24.07 9.95 -1.77
N PHE A 498 -24.69 11.10 -1.47
CA PHE A 498 -24.27 12.11 -0.50
C PHE A 498 -23.02 12.88 -0.91
N ASP A 499 -21.95 12.16 -1.23
CA ASP A 499 -20.75 12.73 -1.83
C ASP A 499 -20.92 12.79 -3.35
N GLU A 500 -20.71 13.97 -3.94
CA GLU A 500 -20.98 14.24 -5.36
C GLU A 500 -19.86 13.69 -6.27
N VAL A 501 -19.65 12.37 -6.22
CA VAL A 501 -18.58 11.61 -6.90
C VAL A 501 -19.13 10.30 -7.46
N TYR A 502 -18.37 9.69 -8.39
CA TYR A 502 -18.46 8.27 -8.65
C TYR A 502 -17.32 7.53 -7.93
N GLU A 503 -17.64 6.53 -7.13
CA GLU A 503 -16.63 5.68 -6.48
C GLU A 503 -17.13 4.24 -6.41
N ARG A 504 -16.26 3.29 -6.74
CA ARG A 504 -16.51 1.84 -6.61
C ARG A 504 -15.43 1.22 -5.75
N PHE A 505 -15.86 0.39 -4.81
CA PHE A 505 -14.99 -0.32 -3.87
C PHE A 505 -14.84 -1.79 -4.25
N THR A 506 -13.77 -2.42 -3.75
CA THR A 506 -13.61 -3.88 -3.78
C THR A 506 -14.75 -4.54 -2.98
N PRO A 507 -15.17 -5.78 -3.31
CA PRO A 507 -15.98 -6.59 -2.41
C PRO A 507 -15.27 -6.69 -1.06
N GLN A 508 -16.01 -6.38 0.01
CA GLN A 508 -15.41 -6.18 1.32
C GLN A 508 -16.35 -6.51 2.48
N THR A 509 -15.74 -6.83 3.61
CA THR A 509 -16.42 -6.98 4.90
C THR A 509 -16.94 -5.62 5.41
N PRO A 510 -17.81 -5.60 6.44
CA PRO A 510 -18.22 -4.37 7.12
C PRO A 510 -17.08 -3.55 7.74
N ASP A 511 -15.86 -4.11 7.83
CA ASP A 511 -14.67 -3.40 8.31
C ASP A 511 -13.78 -2.87 7.17
N GLY A 512 -14.16 -3.10 5.91
CA GLY A 512 -13.46 -2.59 4.73
C GLY A 512 -12.25 -3.45 4.34
N VAL A 513 -12.21 -4.68 4.87
CA VAL A 513 -11.23 -5.69 4.47
C VAL A 513 -11.72 -6.37 3.21
N ALA A 514 -10.85 -6.51 2.20
CA ALA A 514 -11.20 -7.19 0.96
C ALA A 514 -11.67 -8.63 1.24
N ASP A 515 -12.81 -8.96 0.66
CA ASP A 515 -13.42 -10.28 0.75
C ASP A 515 -14.01 -10.60 -0.63
N PRO A 516 -13.24 -11.24 -1.52
CA PRO A 516 -13.66 -11.49 -2.89
C PRO A 516 -14.80 -12.51 -3.00
N ASP A 517 -14.99 -13.35 -1.96
CA ASP A 517 -15.92 -14.48 -2.01
C ASP A 517 -17.29 -14.13 -1.41
N HIS A 518 -17.32 -13.28 -0.38
CA HIS A 518 -18.57 -12.94 0.35
C HIS A 518 -18.72 -11.43 0.64
N GLY A 519 -17.88 -10.59 0.05
CA GLY A 519 -17.87 -9.15 0.32
C GLY A 519 -18.98 -8.38 -0.38
N ILE A 520 -19.51 -7.36 0.30
CA ILE A 520 -20.43 -6.40 -0.31
C ILE A 520 -19.63 -5.44 -1.18
N ARG A 521 -20.07 -5.21 -2.42
CA ARG A 521 -19.55 -4.14 -3.29
C ARG A 521 -20.30 -2.83 -3.06
N GLN A 522 -19.59 -1.78 -2.64
CA GLN A 522 -20.16 -0.43 -2.53
C GLN A 522 -19.96 0.36 -3.83
N PHE A 523 -21.00 1.09 -4.23
CA PHE A 523 -20.93 2.16 -5.24
C PHE A 523 -21.45 3.46 -4.63
N THR A 524 -20.65 4.52 -4.69
CA THR A 524 -21.08 5.90 -4.44
C THR A 524 -21.32 6.59 -5.78
N VAL A 525 -22.53 7.07 -6.03
CA VAL A 525 -23.00 7.60 -7.31
C VAL A 525 -23.77 8.91 -7.08
N GLY A 526 -23.13 9.90 -6.45
CA GLY A 526 -23.66 11.26 -6.25
C GLY A 526 -23.53 12.16 -7.49
N THR A 527 -23.67 11.56 -8.67
CA THR A 527 -23.37 12.20 -9.95
C THR A 527 -24.62 12.73 -10.66
N GLY A 528 -25.73 12.91 -9.95
CA GLY A 528 -27.05 13.18 -10.51
C GLY A 528 -27.19 14.55 -11.17
N GLY A 529 -26.56 15.59 -10.61
CA GLY A 529 -26.63 16.96 -11.15
C GLY A 529 -26.39 18.08 -10.13
N MET A 530 -26.32 17.79 -8.84
CA MET A 530 -26.24 18.80 -7.78
C MET A 530 -24.89 19.52 -7.75
N GLY A 531 -23.80 18.80 -7.98
CA GLY A 531 -22.45 19.34 -8.03
C GLY A 531 -21.38 18.27 -8.26
N THR A 532 -20.14 18.59 -7.91
CA THR A 532 -18.99 17.68 -7.98
C THR A 532 -18.06 17.97 -6.82
N ASN A 533 -17.71 16.96 -6.02
CA ASN A 533 -16.69 17.09 -4.98
C ASN A 533 -15.28 16.91 -5.56
N THR A 534 -14.27 17.41 -4.85
CA THR A 534 -12.86 17.10 -5.11
C THR A 534 -12.40 15.87 -4.32
N VAL A 535 -11.24 15.32 -4.72
CA VAL A 535 -10.60 14.19 -4.01
C VAL A 535 -9.80 14.71 -2.83
N PHE A 536 -9.90 14.06 -1.68
CA PHE A 536 -9.00 14.32 -0.55
C PHE A 536 -7.89 13.28 -0.46
N ALA A 537 -8.26 12.05 -0.11
CA ALA A 537 -7.37 10.92 0.01
C ALA A 537 -8.14 9.65 -0.35
N ARG A 538 -7.66 8.95 -1.38
CA ARG A 538 -8.28 7.74 -1.88
C ARG A 538 -8.16 6.63 -0.83
N GLN A 539 -9.29 6.03 -0.45
CA GLN A 539 -9.31 4.91 0.48
C GLN A 539 -8.61 3.68 -0.13
N ALA A 540 -7.99 2.86 0.73
CA ALA A 540 -7.22 1.69 0.28
C ALA A 540 -8.09 0.65 -0.46
N ASN A 541 -9.35 0.52 -0.06
CA ASN A 541 -10.37 -0.37 -0.63
C ASN A 541 -11.12 0.23 -1.83
N SER A 542 -10.82 1.48 -2.21
CA SER A 542 -11.36 2.11 -3.42
C SER A 542 -10.70 1.49 -4.65
N GLU A 543 -11.50 0.98 -5.59
CA GLU A 543 -11.01 0.38 -6.85
C GLU A 543 -11.09 1.36 -8.01
N VAL A 544 -12.12 2.20 -8.04
CA VAL A 544 -12.30 3.25 -9.05
C VAL A 544 -12.88 4.50 -8.40
N PHE A 545 -12.38 5.67 -8.81
CA PHE A 545 -12.88 6.97 -8.34
C PHE A 545 -12.91 7.96 -9.50
N SER A 546 -13.94 8.79 -9.58
CA SER A 546 -14.03 9.92 -10.51
C SER A 546 -14.83 11.08 -9.95
N SER A 547 -14.30 12.29 -10.11
CA SER A 547 -14.97 13.57 -9.90
C SER A 547 -15.24 14.32 -11.21
N GLN A 548 -15.09 13.65 -12.36
CA GLN A 548 -15.03 14.29 -13.69
C GLN A 548 -16.39 14.76 -14.26
N GLY A 549 -17.47 14.66 -13.49
CA GLY A 549 -18.77 15.20 -13.86
C GLY A 549 -19.92 14.22 -13.65
N TYR A 550 -21.06 14.53 -14.28
CA TYR A 550 -22.32 13.84 -14.06
C TYR A 550 -22.45 12.53 -14.83
N GLY A 551 -23.37 11.68 -14.40
CA GLY A 551 -23.69 10.40 -15.01
C GLY A 551 -24.67 9.59 -14.16
N VAL A 552 -25.02 8.40 -14.64
CA VAL A 552 -25.88 7.45 -13.93
C VAL A 552 -25.25 6.07 -13.95
N ILE A 553 -25.49 5.27 -12.91
CA ILE A 553 -25.16 3.84 -12.95
C ILE A 553 -26.36 3.06 -13.47
N LYS A 554 -26.12 2.18 -14.44
CA LYS A 554 -27.06 1.16 -14.92
C LYS A 554 -26.63 -0.19 -14.37
N LEU A 555 -27.56 -0.89 -13.73
CA LEU A 555 -27.42 -2.28 -13.32
C LEU A 555 -28.32 -3.16 -14.19
N THR A 556 -27.78 -4.30 -14.62
CA THR A 556 -28.57 -5.39 -15.18
C THR A 556 -28.48 -6.55 -14.20
N LEU A 557 -29.59 -6.84 -13.55
CA LEU A 557 -29.75 -7.82 -12.50
C LEU A 557 -30.17 -9.16 -13.12
N LEU A 558 -29.35 -10.18 -12.94
CA LEU A 558 -29.51 -11.53 -13.48
C LEU A 558 -29.93 -12.50 -12.37
N GLU A 559 -30.21 -13.75 -12.70
CA GLU A 559 -30.67 -14.72 -11.68
C GLU A 559 -29.62 -15.01 -10.60
N THR A 560 -28.35 -15.04 -10.98
CA THR A 560 -27.22 -15.43 -10.13
C THR A 560 -26.09 -14.40 -10.12
N GLY A 561 -26.36 -13.17 -10.56
CA GLY A 561 -25.34 -12.13 -10.66
C GLY A 561 -25.86 -10.83 -11.25
N TYR A 562 -24.95 -9.92 -11.55
CA TYR A 562 -25.25 -8.61 -12.08
C TYR A 562 -24.13 -8.10 -12.98
N THR A 563 -24.50 -7.14 -13.85
CA THR A 563 -23.53 -6.31 -14.57
C THR A 563 -23.79 -4.86 -14.20
N TRP A 564 -22.74 -4.04 -14.08
CA TRP A 564 -22.87 -2.59 -13.93
C TRP A 564 -22.21 -1.84 -15.08
N GLN A 565 -22.73 -0.64 -15.33
CA GLN A 565 -22.14 0.32 -16.24
C GLN A 565 -22.42 1.74 -15.73
N PHE A 566 -21.37 2.51 -15.48
CA PHE A 566 -21.49 3.96 -15.33
C PHE A 566 -21.56 4.61 -16.72
N ILE A 567 -22.62 5.38 -16.94
CA ILE A 567 -22.89 6.06 -18.21
C ILE A 567 -22.71 7.57 -17.99
N PRO A 568 -21.66 8.18 -18.54
CA PRO A 568 -21.38 9.59 -18.33
C PRO A 568 -22.37 10.50 -19.07
N ALA A 569 -22.61 11.68 -18.52
CA ALA A 569 -23.49 12.70 -19.09
C ALA A 569 -22.72 13.95 -19.54
N GLY A 570 -23.25 14.63 -20.56
CA GLY A 570 -22.70 15.91 -21.03
C GLY A 570 -21.28 15.77 -21.56
N SER A 571 -20.34 16.53 -20.98
CA SER A 571 -18.91 16.50 -21.35
C SER A 571 -18.09 15.49 -20.56
N ASN A 572 -18.69 14.76 -19.62
CA ASN A 572 -17.99 13.73 -18.87
C ASN A 572 -17.62 12.57 -19.82
N THR A 573 -16.39 12.08 -19.73
CA THR A 573 -15.88 10.97 -20.54
C THR A 573 -15.54 9.74 -19.71
N PHE A 574 -15.67 9.82 -18.39
CA PHE A 574 -15.35 8.72 -17.49
C PHE A 574 -16.35 7.57 -17.65
N THR A 575 -15.83 6.36 -17.75
CA THR A 575 -16.62 5.13 -17.86
C THR A 575 -16.09 4.08 -16.89
N ASP A 576 -16.98 3.29 -16.31
CA ASP A 576 -16.65 2.11 -15.51
C ASP A 576 -17.71 1.03 -15.76
N SER A 577 -17.31 -0.22 -15.84
CA SER A 577 -18.22 -1.34 -16.07
C SER A 577 -17.61 -2.64 -15.57
N GLY A 578 -18.46 -3.60 -15.24
CA GLY A 578 -18.03 -4.93 -14.85
C GLY A 578 -19.19 -5.83 -14.48
N THR A 579 -18.86 -6.96 -13.86
CA THR A 579 -19.80 -8.01 -13.49
C THR A 579 -19.55 -8.51 -12.07
N GLY A 580 -20.57 -9.03 -11.41
CA GLY A 580 -20.47 -9.71 -10.12
C GLY A 580 -21.44 -10.89 -10.05
N SER A 581 -21.12 -11.87 -9.21
CA SER A 581 -21.95 -13.04 -8.93
C SER A 581 -22.67 -12.84 -7.60
N CYS A 582 -23.80 -13.53 -7.40
CA CYS A 582 -24.41 -13.61 -6.08
C CYS A 582 -23.83 -14.78 -5.27
N HIS A 583 -23.67 -14.63 -3.96
CA HIS A 583 -22.98 -15.58 -3.08
C HIS A 583 -23.86 -16.19 -1.99
#